data_AF-A0A7R9VMF1-F1
#
_entry.id   AF-A0A7R9VMF1-F1
#
_cell.length_a   1.000
_cell.length_b   1.000
_cell.length_c   1.000
_cell.angle_alpha   90.00
_cell.angle_beta   90.00
_cell.angle_gamma   90.00
#
_symmetry.space_group_name_H-M   'P 1'
#
loop_
_entity.id
_entity.type
_entity.pdbx_description
1 polymer ?
#
loop_
_entity_poly.entity_id
_entity_poly.type
_entity_poly.pdbx_seq_one_letter_code
_entity_poly.pdbx_strand_id
1 'polypeptide(L)'
;GEGGELPGFKVSEYIAANRHTTPGVGLISPPPHHDIYSIEDLAQLIHDLKNAQPTGEVSVKLVSEVGVGVVAAGVAKALSDHITVSGHDGGTGAAAWTGVKGAGLPWELGIAEKR
;
A
#
# COMPACT_ATOMS: atom_id res chain seq x y z
N GLY A 1 6.82 -0.37 4.55
CA GLY A 1 7.85 0.27 5.38
C GLY A 1 7.92 1.76 5.17
N GLU A 2 7.86 2.22 3.92
CA GLU A 2 7.94 3.64 3.54
C GLU A 2 6.75 4.02 2.64
N GLY A 3 6.61 5.32 2.35
CA GLY A 3 5.62 5.85 1.41
C GLY A 3 6.18 6.01 0.00
N GLY A 4 5.30 6.34 -0.95
CA GLY A 4 5.69 6.60 -2.34
C GLY A 4 6.53 7.87 -2.49
N GLU A 5 7.41 7.88 -3.50
CA GLU A 5 8.27 9.02 -3.83
C GLU A 5 8.06 9.47 -5.28
N LEU A 6 7.94 10.78 -5.49
CA LEU A 6 7.97 11.40 -6.81
C LEU A 6 8.93 12.60 -6.78
N PRO A 7 10.11 12.49 -7.41
CA PRO A 7 11.07 13.58 -7.49
C PRO A 7 10.46 14.85 -8.11
N GLY A 8 10.82 16.02 -7.58
CA GLY A 8 10.20 17.29 -7.94
C GLY A 8 10.29 17.64 -9.43
N PHE A 9 11.40 17.29 -10.10
CA PHE A 9 11.56 17.51 -11.54
C PHE A 9 10.59 16.67 -12.40
N LYS A 10 9.95 15.63 -11.83
CA LYS A 10 8.87 14.86 -12.47
C LYS A 10 7.49 15.45 -12.17
N VAL A 11 7.38 16.41 -11.27
CA VAL A 11 6.11 17.06 -10.89
C VAL A 11 5.85 18.23 -11.84
N SER A 12 5.36 17.89 -13.03
CA SER A 12 4.91 18.86 -14.03
C SER A 12 3.65 19.61 -13.56
N GLU A 13 3.28 20.69 -14.26
CA GLU A 13 2.04 21.43 -13.98
C GLU A 13 0.79 20.52 -14.02
N TYR A 14 0.74 19.60 -14.99
CA TYR A 14 -0.34 18.61 -15.08
C TYR A 14 -0.40 17.69 -13.85
N ILE A 15 0.74 17.18 -13.41
CA ILE A 15 0.81 16.31 -12.22
C ILE A 15 0.47 17.10 -10.96
N ALA A 16 0.98 18.32 -10.85
CA ALA A 16 0.73 19.22 -9.73
C ALA A 16 -0.77 19.55 -9.61
N ALA A 17 -1.42 19.87 -10.72
CA ALA A 17 -2.86 20.14 -10.77
C ALA A 17 -3.68 18.90 -10.34
N ASN A 18 -3.36 17.72 -10.88
CA ASN A 18 -4.05 16.47 -10.54
C ASN A 18 -3.87 16.05 -9.06
N ARG A 19 -2.74 16.43 -8.44
CA ARG A 19 -2.41 16.07 -7.06
C ARG A 19 -2.63 17.22 -6.08
N HIS A 20 -3.20 18.34 -6.53
CA HIS A 20 -3.42 19.54 -5.74
C HIS A 20 -2.18 20.01 -4.96
N THR A 21 -1.03 20.02 -5.66
CA THR A 21 0.28 20.36 -5.08
C THR A 21 1.00 21.41 -5.93
N THR A 22 2.24 21.76 -5.57
CA THR A 22 3.04 22.79 -6.24
C THR A 22 3.94 22.17 -7.32
N PRO A 23 3.94 22.69 -8.56
CA PRO A 23 4.86 22.22 -9.61
C PRO A 23 6.33 22.29 -9.16
N GLY A 24 7.12 21.29 -9.54
CA GLY A 24 8.55 21.23 -9.22
C GLY A 24 8.89 20.80 -7.78
N VAL A 25 7.91 20.71 -6.87
CA VAL A 25 8.14 20.27 -5.48
C VAL A 25 8.08 18.75 -5.41
N GLY A 26 9.09 18.14 -4.78
CA GLY A 26 9.13 16.69 -4.58
C GLY A 26 8.02 16.22 -3.65
N LEU A 27 7.40 15.08 -3.98
CA LEU A 27 6.33 14.49 -3.18
C LEU A 27 6.83 13.21 -2.52
N ILE A 28 6.86 13.22 -1.19
CA ILE A 28 7.12 12.04 -0.36
C ILE A 28 5.84 11.79 0.42
N SER A 29 5.21 10.64 0.17
CA SER A 29 4.00 10.25 0.90
C SER A 29 4.36 9.83 2.33
N PRO A 30 3.50 10.14 3.32
CA PRO A 30 3.64 9.58 4.65
C PRO A 30 3.72 8.04 4.60
N PRO A 31 4.59 7.41 5.42
CA PRO A 31 4.68 5.95 5.44
C PRO A 31 3.40 5.22 5.88
N PRO A 32 2.70 5.63 6.96
CA PRO A 32 1.41 5.05 7.30
C PRO A 32 0.26 5.84 6.66
N HIS A 33 -0.83 5.13 6.41
CA HIS A 33 -2.14 5.76 6.28
C HIS A 33 -2.52 6.36 7.63
N HIS A 34 -2.80 7.67 7.67
CA HIS A 34 -3.11 8.39 8.92
C HIS A 34 -4.47 8.02 9.53
N ASP A 35 -5.22 7.18 8.81
CA ASP A 35 -6.53 6.65 9.08
C ASP A 35 -6.51 5.13 9.33
N ILE A 36 -5.32 4.51 9.39
CA ILE A 36 -5.16 3.07 9.67
C ILE A 36 -4.05 2.85 10.70
N TYR A 37 -4.41 2.72 11.97
CA TYR A 37 -3.48 2.35 13.05
C TYR A 37 -3.74 0.97 13.64
N SER A 38 -4.91 0.39 13.36
CA SER A 38 -5.27 -0.98 13.76
C SER A 38 -6.04 -1.72 12.66
N ILE A 39 -6.37 -2.99 12.91
CA ILE A 39 -7.17 -3.78 11.96
C ILE A 39 -8.63 -3.31 11.92
N GLU A 40 -9.13 -2.75 13.02
CA GLU A 40 -10.46 -2.15 13.11
C GLU A 40 -10.54 -0.88 12.27
N ASP A 41 -9.49 -0.06 12.26
CA ASP A 41 -9.41 1.14 11.42
C ASP A 41 -9.42 0.77 9.93
N LEU A 42 -8.69 -0.30 9.55
CA LEU A 42 -8.74 -0.82 8.18
C LEU A 42 -10.17 -1.27 7.81
N ALA A 43 -10.87 -1.95 8.73
CA ALA A 43 -12.26 -2.35 8.50
C ALA A 43 -13.18 -1.14 8.30
N GLN A 44 -12.96 -0.07 9.07
CA GLN A 44 -13.70 1.19 8.89
C GLN A 44 -13.43 1.80 7.51
N LEU A 45 -12.17 1.85 7.07
CA LEU A 45 -11.84 2.36 5.74
C LEU A 45 -12.47 1.51 4.62
N ILE A 46 -12.43 0.18 4.73
CA ILE A 46 -13.09 -0.72 3.76
C ILE A 46 -14.60 -0.46 3.72
N HIS A 47 -15.23 -0.29 4.89
CA HIS A 47 -16.65 0.06 5.00
C HIS A 47 -16.95 1.39 4.32
N ASP A 48 -16.12 2.41 4.53
CA ASP A 48 -16.31 3.74 3.95
C ASP A 48 -16.16 3.70 2.42
N LEU A 49 -15.18 2.94 1.90
CA LEU A 49 -15.00 2.74 0.45
C LEU A 49 -16.21 2.03 -0.18
N LYS A 50 -16.74 0.99 0.45
CA LYS A 50 -17.93 0.26 -0.03
C LYS A 50 -19.20 1.10 0.04
N ASN A 51 -19.32 2.01 0.99
CA ASN A 51 -20.43 2.97 1.03
C ASN A 51 -20.30 4.06 -0.03
N ALA A 52 -19.07 4.51 -0.31
CA ALA A 52 -18.81 5.51 -1.34
C ALA A 52 -19.01 4.95 -2.76
N GLN A 53 -18.67 3.67 -2.98
CA GLN A 53 -18.87 2.97 -4.25
C GLN A 53 -19.41 1.54 -4.02
N PRO A 54 -20.75 1.37 -3.97
CA PRO A 54 -21.39 0.08 -3.62
C PRO A 54 -21.13 -1.08 -4.58
N THR A 55 -20.75 -0.81 -5.83
CA THR A 55 -20.42 -1.86 -6.82
C THR A 55 -18.92 -2.10 -6.95
N GLY A 56 -18.10 -1.35 -6.21
CA GLY A 56 -16.65 -1.45 -6.24
C GLY A 56 -16.14 -2.56 -5.33
N GLU A 57 -15.16 -3.30 -5.82
CA GLU A 57 -14.42 -4.27 -5.01
C GLU A 57 -13.23 -3.56 -4.34
N VAL A 58 -12.96 -3.93 -3.08
CA VAL A 58 -11.87 -3.38 -2.27
C VAL A 58 -10.76 -4.41 -2.13
N SER A 59 -9.62 -4.08 -2.71
CA SER A 59 -8.39 -4.88 -2.57
C SER A 59 -7.45 -4.27 -1.54
N VAL A 60 -6.85 -5.09 -0.69
CA VAL A 60 -5.76 -4.69 0.20
C VAL A 60 -4.45 -5.30 -0.29
N LYS A 61 -3.47 -4.44 -0.59
CA LYS A 61 -2.13 -4.85 -1.01
C LYS A 61 -1.20 -4.97 0.19
N LEU A 62 -0.73 -6.17 0.44
CA LEU A 62 0.30 -6.49 1.43
C LEU A 62 1.63 -6.80 0.74
N VAL A 63 2.71 -6.74 1.51
CA VAL A 63 4.03 -7.20 1.08
C VAL A 63 4.34 -8.49 1.84
N SER A 64 4.96 -9.45 1.17
CA SER A 64 5.40 -10.71 1.74
C SER A 64 6.44 -10.43 2.83
N GLU A 65 6.15 -10.89 4.04
CA GLU A 65 6.98 -10.80 5.23
C GLU A 65 6.50 -11.86 6.22
N VAL A 66 7.35 -12.28 7.16
CA VAL A 66 6.96 -13.22 8.22
C VAL A 66 5.75 -12.66 8.98
N GLY A 67 4.67 -13.43 9.08
CA GLY A 67 3.44 -13.04 9.76
C GLY A 67 2.38 -12.43 8.82
N VAL A 68 2.68 -12.31 7.52
CA VAL A 68 1.70 -11.81 6.53
C VAL A 68 0.43 -12.68 6.50
N GLY A 69 0.52 -13.98 6.82
CA GLY A 69 -0.64 -14.87 6.88
C GLY A 69 -1.63 -14.48 8.00
N VAL A 70 -1.11 -14.04 9.15
CA VAL A 70 -1.92 -13.55 10.28
C VAL A 70 -2.60 -12.23 9.92
N VAL A 71 -1.85 -11.32 9.28
CA VAL A 71 -2.38 -10.02 8.82
C VAL A 71 -3.46 -10.25 7.76
N ALA A 72 -3.22 -11.12 6.77
CA ALA A 72 -4.18 -11.46 5.73
C ALA A 72 -5.49 -12.04 6.31
N ALA A 73 -5.41 -12.85 7.37
CA ALA A 73 -6.61 -13.33 8.07
C ALA A 73 -7.41 -12.19 8.73
N GLY A 74 -6.73 -11.18 9.27
CA GLY A 74 -7.37 -9.95 9.77
C GLY A 74 -8.04 -9.16 8.65
N VAL A 75 -7.34 -8.96 7.53
CA VAL A 75 -7.83 -8.26 6.33
C VAL A 75 -9.08 -8.94 5.76
N ALA A 76 -9.11 -10.27 5.72
CA ALA A 76 -10.29 -11.02 5.28
C ALA A 76 -11.50 -10.80 6.21
N LYS A 77 -11.27 -10.74 7.53
CA LYS A 77 -12.32 -10.42 8.51
C LYS A 77 -12.80 -8.98 8.42
N ALA A 78 -11.94 -8.08 7.95
CA ALA A 78 -12.28 -6.69 7.66
C ALA A 78 -13.10 -6.52 6.35
N LEU A 79 -13.51 -7.61 5.71
CA LEU A 79 -14.38 -7.65 4.53
C LEU A 79 -13.77 -7.10 3.25
N SER A 80 -12.44 -7.18 3.10
CA SER A 80 -11.79 -6.96 1.80
C SER A 80 -12.16 -8.06 0.81
N ASP A 81 -12.39 -7.69 -0.45
CA ASP A 81 -12.78 -8.61 -1.52
C ASP A 81 -11.55 -9.34 -2.10
N HIS A 82 -10.40 -8.67 -2.13
CA HIS A 82 -9.14 -9.23 -2.65
C HIS A 82 -7.96 -8.92 -1.74
N ILE A 83 -7.08 -9.89 -1.55
CA ILE A 83 -5.79 -9.68 -0.86
C ILE A 83 -4.68 -9.94 -1.87
N THR A 84 -3.87 -8.91 -2.14
CA THR A 84 -2.68 -9.06 -3.00
C THR A 84 -1.45 -9.17 -2.14
N VAL A 85 -0.67 -10.24 -2.30
CA VAL A 85 0.64 -10.40 -1.65
C VAL A 85 1.74 -10.11 -2.65
N SER A 86 2.50 -9.05 -2.42
CA SER A 86 3.62 -8.64 -3.29
C SER A 86 4.96 -9.14 -2.75
N GLY A 87 5.82 -9.68 -3.62
CA GLY A 87 7.18 -10.07 -3.25
C GLY A 87 8.13 -8.88 -3.09
N HIS A 88 9.32 -9.16 -2.55
CA HIS A 88 10.43 -8.21 -2.46
C HIS A 88 10.99 -7.79 -3.84
N ASP A 89 10.65 -8.52 -4.89
CA ASP A 89 11.18 -8.40 -6.25
C ASP A 89 10.35 -7.45 -7.14
N GLY A 90 9.37 -6.75 -6.56
CA GLY A 90 8.59 -5.73 -7.25
C GLY A 90 9.41 -4.52 -7.73
N GLY A 91 9.02 -3.95 -8.86
CA GLY A 91 9.62 -2.71 -9.38
C GLY A 91 9.15 -1.45 -8.65
N THR A 92 9.96 -0.38 -8.73
CA THR A 92 9.60 0.96 -8.27
C THR A 92 10.22 2.03 -9.17
N GLY A 93 9.55 3.16 -9.34
CA GLY A 93 10.06 4.30 -10.09
C GLY A 93 11.00 5.20 -9.29
N ALA A 94 10.95 5.12 -7.95
CA ALA A 94 11.83 5.82 -7.01
C ALA A 94 11.71 5.16 -5.62
N ALA A 95 12.84 4.82 -5.00
CA ALA A 95 12.93 4.33 -3.63
C ALA A 95 14.40 4.38 -3.16
N ALA A 96 14.61 4.36 -1.84
CA ALA A 96 15.93 4.16 -1.27
C ALA A 96 16.50 2.78 -1.65
N TRP A 97 17.79 2.72 -1.98
CA TRP A 97 18.46 1.48 -2.38
C TRP A 97 18.42 0.40 -1.28
N THR A 98 18.51 0.83 -0.02
CA THR A 98 18.36 -0.03 1.15
C THR A 98 16.98 -0.66 1.23
N GLY A 99 15.92 0.08 0.88
CA GLY A 99 14.55 -0.46 0.80
C GLY A 99 14.42 -1.51 -0.30
N VAL A 100 14.95 -1.25 -1.49
CA VAL A 100 14.91 -2.19 -2.63
C VAL A 100 15.68 -3.48 -2.36
N LYS A 101 16.79 -3.42 -1.60
CA LYS A 101 17.67 -4.57 -1.36
C LYS A 101 17.48 -5.24 0.00
N GLY A 102 16.79 -4.58 0.94
CA GLY A 102 16.74 -4.99 2.34
C GLY A 102 15.34 -5.18 2.93
N ALA A 103 14.27 -4.98 2.16
CA ALA A 103 12.90 -5.12 2.65
C ALA A 103 12.10 -6.18 1.89
N GLY A 104 11.21 -6.88 2.61
CA GLY A 104 10.31 -7.90 2.08
C GLY A 104 10.94 -9.28 1.90
N LEU A 105 10.08 -10.26 1.61
CA LEU A 105 10.42 -11.66 1.32
C LEU A 105 9.89 -12.10 -0.06
N PRO A 106 10.32 -13.26 -0.59
CA PRO A 106 9.79 -13.79 -1.83
C PRO A 106 8.29 -14.00 -1.71
N TRP A 107 7.54 -13.75 -2.79
CA TRP A 107 6.08 -13.86 -2.75
C TRP A 107 5.62 -15.31 -2.54
N GLU A 108 6.43 -16.29 -2.93
CA GLU A 108 6.17 -17.72 -2.73
C GLU A 108 6.00 -18.05 -1.24
N LEU A 109 6.84 -17.44 -0.39
CA LEU A 109 6.74 -17.62 1.05
C LEU A 109 5.46 -16.98 1.59
N GLY A 110 5.16 -15.75 1.18
CA GLY A 110 4.00 -15.01 1.68
C GLY A 110 2.65 -15.62 1.26
N ILE A 111 2.55 -16.14 0.03
CA ILE A 111 1.34 -16.85 -0.43
C ILE A 111 1.20 -18.22 0.25
N ALA A 112 2.32 -18.91 0.49
CA ALA A 112 2.30 -20.22 1.13
C ALA A 112 2.09 -20.14 2.65
N GLU A 113 2.34 -18.99 3.27
CA GLU A 113 2.28 -18.81 4.70
C GLU A 113 0.87 -19.11 5.24
N LYS A 114 0.80 -20.16 6.05
CA LYS A 114 -0.39 -20.53 6.81
C LYS A 114 -0.09 -20.32 8.27
N ARG A 115 -0.91 -19.51 8.94
CA ARG A 115 -0.94 -19.28 10.40
C ARG A 115 0.41 -19.18 11.09
#